data_AF-A0A924KJG4-F1
#
_entry.id   AF-A0A924KJG4-F1
#
_cell.length_a   1.000
_cell.length_b   1.000
_cell.length_c   1.000
_cell.angle_alpha   90.00
_cell.angle_beta   90.00
_cell.angle_gamma   90.00
#
_symmetry.space_group_name_H-M   'P 1'
#
loop_
_entity.id
_entity.type
_entity.pdbx_description
1 polymer ?
#
loop_
_entity_poly.entity_id
_entity_poly.type
_entity_poly.pdbx_seq_one_letter_code
_entity_poly.pdbx_strand_id
1 'polypeptide(L)'
;ELFFLVALLGVLLLIVPILAKELPLMREQLPQLLDTLSRTLQPLLQQWGLNVSLDVTSVKAFVFKYLNANVEDALGSVLTSVKLGGSVAFALIGNAILIPVALFYLLMDWSRFVEQLGALIPGRMRGATDNFFQEADAVLGQYLRGQLLVMAILAVYYSVGLALFGLDLALPIGVFTGLAIFVPYVGFGIGLVLAILAGLLEFSASSGVMTTFIMVAVVYGVGQLIESLILTPRLVGERIGLHPLAVIFALLAFGQLFGFIGILIALPASAVLLVGIRRIKAGYLSSGLYTGG
;
A
#
# COMPACT_ATOMS: atom_id res chain seq x y z
N GLU A 1 2.36 4.45 21.98
CA GLU A 1 2.15 3.07 21.48
C GLU A 1 0.68 2.72 21.32
N LEU A 2 -0.15 2.81 22.36
CA LEU A 2 -1.60 2.52 22.27
C LEU A 2 -2.32 3.32 21.17
N PHE A 3 -2.01 4.61 21.05
CA PHE A 3 -2.56 5.48 20.00
C PHE A 3 -2.16 5.02 18.58
N PHE A 4 -0.92 4.54 18.40
CA PHE A 4 -0.45 4.05 17.10
C PHE A 4 -1.12 2.72 16.74
N LEU A 5 -1.27 1.80 17.70
CA LEU A 5 -2.03 0.57 17.51
C LEU A 5 -3.48 0.83 17.17
N VAL A 6 -4.14 1.75 17.89
CA VAL A 6 -5.53 2.13 17.62
C VAL A 6 -5.66 2.81 16.25
N ALA A 7 -4.68 3.64 15.86
CA ALA A 7 -4.65 4.25 14.54
C ALA A 7 -4.43 3.20 13.43
N LEU A 8 -3.48 2.29 13.59
CA LEU A 8 -3.19 1.21 12.64
C LEU A 8 -4.39 0.25 12.50
N LEU A 9 -4.98 -0.14 13.63
CA LEU A 9 -6.16 -0.99 13.68
C LEU A 9 -7.38 -0.27 13.11
N GLY A 10 -7.52 1.03 13.34
CA GLY A 10 -8.55 1.88 12.73
C GLY A 10 -8.39 2.00 11.22
N VAL A 11 -7.16 2.18 10.72
CA VAL A 11 -6.86 2.19 9.28
C VAL A 11 -7.16 0.83 8.66
N LEU A 12 -6.76 -0.28 9.30
CA LEU A 12 -7.09 -1.63 8.86
C LEU A 12 -8.62 -1.88 8.85
N LEU A 13 -9.31 -1.50 9.92
CA LEU A 13 -10.76 -1.62 10.04
C LEU A 13 -11.54 -0.71 9.09
N LEU A 14 -10.94 0.36 8.56
CA LEU A 14 -11.54 1.19 7.51
C LEU A 14 -11.29 0.59 6.14
N ILE A 15 -10.05 0.16 5.87
CA ILE A 15 -9.65 -0.38 4.57
C ILE A 15 -10.33 -1.71 4.27
N VAL A 16 -10.44 -2.62 5.24
CA VAL A 16 -11.02 -3.95 5.05
C VAL A 16 -12.48 -3.90 4.57
N PRO A 17 -13.41 -3.17 5.22
CA PRO A 17 -14.79 -3.10 4.75
C PRO A 17 -14.96 -2.29 3.45
N ILE A 18 -14.12 -1.27 3.21
CA ILE A 18 -14.10 -0.56 1.93
C ILE A 18 -13.72 -1.56 0.84
N LEU A 19 -12.63 -2.29 1.00
CA LEU A 19 -12.23 -3.34 0.06
C LEU A 19 -13.31 -4.42 -0.07
N ALA A 20 -13.85 -4.93 1.03
CA ALA A 20 -14.82 -6.02 1.02
C ALA A 20 -16.16 -5.65 0.38
N LYS A 21 -16.59 -4.38 0.45
CA LYS A 21 -17.84 -3.90 -0.15
C LYS A 21 -17.65 -3.38 -1.57
N GLU A 22 -16.54 -2.71 -1.84
CA GLU A 22 -16.29 -2.07 -3.14
C GLU A 22 -15.73 -3.07 -4.16
N LEU A 23 -14.85 -4.03 -3.77
CA LEU A 23 -14.32 -5.04 -4.72
C LEU A 23 -15.40 -5.85 -5.44
N PRO A 24 -16.47 -6.33 -4.78
CA PRO A 24 -17.56 -7.03 -5.46
C PRO A 24 -18.33 -6.15 -6.46
N LEU A 25 -18.67 -4.93 -6.04
CA LEU A 25 -19.35 -3.93 -6.89
C LEU A 25 -18.50 -3.58 -8.11
N MET A 26 -17.20 -3.39 -7.91
CA MET A 26 -16.25 -3.18 -8.99
C MET A 26 -16.14 -4.39 -9.91
N ARG A 27 -16.13 -5.63 -9.39
CA ARG A 27 -16.09 -6.86 -10.20
C ARG A 27 -17.31 -6.99 -11.10
N GLU A 28 -18.49 -6.66 -10.57
CA GLU A 28 -19.75 -6.71 -11.34
C GLU A 28 -19.84 -5.62 -12.41
N GLN A 29 -19.31 -4.43 -12.12
CA GLN A 29 -19.38 -3.29 -13.04
C GLN A 29 -18.19 -3.21 -14.00
N LEU A 30 -17.06 -3.88 -13.70
CA LEU A 30 -15.86 -3.94 -14.53
C LEU A 30 -16.15 -4.28 -16.01
N PRO A 31 -16.95 -5.31 -16.34
CA PRO A 31 -17.18 -5.65 -17.74
C PRO A 31 -17.94 -4.56 -18.48
N GLN A 32 -18.91 -3.90 -17.84
CA GLN A 32 -19.66 -2.79 -18.42
C GLN A 32 -18.77 -1.55 -18.59
N LEU A 33 -17.89 -1.29 -17.63
CA LEU A 33 -16.90 -0.22 -17.68
C LEU A 33 -15.92 -0.38 -18.85
N LEU A 34 -15.41 -1.60 -19.04
CA LEU A 34 -14.52 -1.92 -20.16
C LEU A 34 -15.23 -1.78 -21.51
N ASP A 35 -16.53 -2.07 -21.58
CA ASP A 35 -17.33 -1.85 -22.80
C ASP A 35 -17.56 -0.37 -23.08
N THR A 36 -17.91 0.43 -22.06
CA THR A 36 -18.11 1.90 -22.20
C THR A 36 -16.81 2.62 -22.54
N LEU A 37 -15.70 2.22 -21.91
CA LEU A 37 -14.36 2.73 -22.20
C LEU A 37 -13.99 2.44 -23.65
N SER A 38 -14.18 1.21 -24.12
CA SER A 38 -13.83 0.82 -25.49
C SER A 38 -14.69 1.53 -26.52
N ARG A 39 -15.99 1.68 -26.27
CA ARG A 39 -16.92 2.43 -27.15
C ARG A 39 -16.58 3.91 -27.25
N THR A 40 -16.02 4.50 -26.21
CA THR A 40 -15.67 5.93 -26.19
C THR A 40 -14.24 6.19 -26.69
N LEU A 41 -13.28 5.33 -26.34
CA LEU A 41 -11.88 5.47 -26.77
C LEU A 41 -11.67 5.07 -28.23
N GLN A 42 -12.39 4.08 -28.77
CA GLN A 42 -12.27 3.68 -30.18
C GLN A 42 -12.42 4.85 -31.16
N PRO A 43 -13.50 5.68 -31.10
CA PRO A 43 -13.65 6.79 -32.04
C PRO A 43 -12.60 7.90 -31.83
N LEU A 44 -12.16 8.16 -30.59
CA LEU A 44 -11.10 9.12 -30.29
C LEU A 44 -9.72 8.68 -30.82
N LEU A 45 -9.39 7.39 -30.68
CA LEU A 45 -8.17 6.78 -31.21
C LEU A 45 -8.17 6.75 -32.75
N GLN A 46 -9.32 6.49 -33.36
CA GLN A 46 -9.50 6.55 -34.80
C GLN A 46 -9.33 7.97 -35.36
N GLN A 47 -9.78 9.00 -34.64
CA GLN A 47 -9.53 10.41 -35.00
C GLN A 47 -8.04 10.78 -34.99
N TRP A 48 -7.23 10.10 -34.19
CA TRP A 48 -5.78 10.29 -34.10
C TRP A 48 -4.98 9.31 -34.99
N GLY A 49 -5.66 8.51 -35.83
CA GLY A 49 -5.02 7.60 -36.78
C GLY A 49 -4.44 6.32 -36.17
N LEU A 50 -4.71 6.04 -34.89
CA LEU A 50 -4.24 4.86 -34.18
C LEU A 50 -5.30 3.75 -34.25
N ASN A 51 -5.16 2.83 -35.20
CA ASN A 51 -5.99 1.62 -35.31
C ASN A 51 -5.59 0.57 -34.27
N VAL A 52 -5.75 0.89 -32.99
CA VAL A 52 -5.59 -0.07 -31.90
C VAL A 52 -6.96 -0.72 -31.66
N SER A 53 -7.14 -1.95 -32.14
CA SER A 53 -8.25 -2.79 -31.72
C SER A 53 -8.00 -3.22 -30.27
N LEU A 54 -8.50 -2.43 -29.32
CA LEU A 54 -8.56 -2.82 -27.91
C LEU A 54 -9.36 -4.12 -27.82
N ASP A 55 -8.68 -5.25 -27.67
CA ASP A 55 -9.33 -6.53 -27.44
C ASP A 55 -9.81 -6.60 -25.99
N VAL A 56 -10.97 -6.00 -25.80
CA VAL A 56 -11.70 -5.93 -24.52
C VAL A 56 -11.87 -7.34 -23.93
N THR A 57 -11.98 -8.35 -24.79
CA THR A 57 -12.14 -9.76 -24.42
C THR A 57 -10.90 -10.30 -23.71
N SER A 58 -9.71 -10.02 -24.26
CA SER A 58 -8.43 -10.44 -23.67
C SER A 58 -8.13 -9.69 -22.37
N VAL A 59 -8.43 -8.39 -22.30
CA VAL A 59 -8.28 -7.60 -21.06
C VAL A 59 -9.25 -8.09 -19.98
N LYS A 60 -10.52 -8.31 -20.33
CA LYS A 60 -11.52 -8.93 -19.43
C LYS A 60 -11.00 -10.28 -18.93
N ALA A 61 -10.55 -11.16 -19.82
CA ALA A 61 -10.05 -12.49 -19.47
C ALA A 61 -8.83 -12.43 -18.54
N PHE A 62 -7.87 -11.52 -18.79
CA PHE A 62 -6.68 -11.36 -17.95
C PHE A 62 -7.05 -10.84 -16.56
N VAL A 63 -7.91 -9.82 -16.49
CA VAL A 63 -8.36 -9.23 -15.22
C VAL A 63 -9.20 -10.22 -14.42
N PHE A 64 -10.15 -10.93 -15.03
CA PHE A 64 -10.93 -11.96 -14.37
C PHE A 64 -10.08 -13.14 -13.92
N LYS A 65 -9.09 -13.56 -14.71
CA LYS A 65 -8.17 -14.64 -14.31
C LYS A 65 -7.39 -14.28 -13.05
N TYR A 66 -6.86 -13.06 -12.95
CA TYR A 66 -6.07 -12.64 -11.78
C TYR A 66 -6.93 -12.21 -10.58
N LEU A 67 -8.09 -11.61 -10.79
CA LEU A 67 -9.04 -11.30 -9.71
C LEU A 67 -9.67 -12.57 -9.15
N ASN A 68 -10.16 -13.48 -9.99
CA ASN A 68 -10.83 -14.70 -9.52
C ASN A 68 -9.84 -15.71 -8.94
N ALA A 69 -8.65 -15.89 -9.50
CA ALA A 69 -7.67 -16.83 -8.94
C ALA A 69 -7.24 -16.45 -7.51
N ASN A 70 -7.12 -15.15 -7.19
CA ASN A 70 -6.68 -14.74 -5.85
C ASN A 70 -7.84 -14.57 -4.85
N VAL A 71 -9.00 -14.10 -5.32
CA VAL A 71 -10.15 -13.81 -4.45
C VAL A 71 -11.04 -15.04 -4.26
N GLU A 72 -11.22 -15.87 -5.28
CA GLU A 72 -12.10 -17.05 -5.22
C GLU A 72 -11.41 -18.25 -4.56
N ASP A 73 -10.08 -18.36 -4.61
CA ASP A 73 -9.35 -19.33 -3.77
C ASP A 73 -9.34 -18.89 -2.30
N ALA A 74 -9.20 -17.59 -2.01
CA ALA A 74 -9.24 -17.05 -0.65
C ALA A 74 -10.65 -17.08 -0.05
N LEU A 75 -11.68 -16.64 -0.78
CA LEU A 75 -13.07 -16.67 -0.33
C LEU A 75 -13.70 -18.04 -0.46
N GLY A 76 -13.34 -18.83 -1.48
CA GLY A 76 -13.84 -20.18 -1.71
C GLY A 76 -13.32 -21.17 -0.68
N SER A 77 -12.06 -21.07 -0.25
CA SER A 77 -11.54 -21.85 0.88
C SER A 77 -12.23 -21.48 2.20
N VAL A 78 -12.54 -20.19 2.41
CA VAL A 78 -13.31 -19.70 3.56
C VAL A 78 -14.76 -20.17 3.50
N LEU A 79 -15.46 -20.03 2.37
CA LEU A 79 -16.86 -20.44 2.21
C LEU A 79 -17.04 -21.95 2.27
N THR A 80 -16.15 -22.73 1.64
CA THR A 80 -16.21 -24.19 1.72
C THR A 80 -15.92 -24.67 3.14
N SER A 81 -15.02 -24.01 3.87
CA SER A 81 -14.72 -24.34 5.27
C SER A 81 -15.78 -23.83 6.26
N VAL A 82 -16.50 -22.75 5.95
CA VAL A 82 -17.72 -22.33 6.67
C VAL A 82 -18.84 -23.36 6.47
N LYS A 83 -18.98 -23.91 5.27
CA LYS A 83 -20.01 -24.91 4.93
C LYS A 83 -19.70 -26.34 5.42
N LEU A 84 -18.43 -26.72 5.53
CA LEU A 84 -18.01 -28.08 5.92
C LEU A 84 -17.75 -28.29 7.42
N GLY A 85 -17.81 -27.23 8.23
CA GLY A 85 -17.71 -27.31 9.69
C GLY A 85 -16.92 -26.12 10.21
N GLY A 86 -17.59 -25.24 10.96
CA GLY A 86 -17.21 -23.86 11.29
C GLY A 86 -15.81 -23.55 11.85
N SER A 87 -14.89 -24.51 11.89
CA SER A 87 -13.46 -24.39 12.21
C SER A 87 -12.75 -23.18 11.58
N VAL A 88 -12.97 -22.85 10.30
CA VAL A 88 -12.30 -21.70 9.66
C VAL A 88 -12.99 -20.37 9.96
N ALA A 89 -14.32 -20.35 10.13
CA ALA A 89 -15.03 -19.15 10.60
C ALA A 89 -14.62 -18.80 12.04
N PHE A 90 -14.55 -19.81 12.91
CA PHE A 90 -14.01 -19.68 14.26
C PHE A 90 -12.51 -19.35 14.26
N ALA A 91 -11.72 -19.86 13.32
CA ALA A 91 -10.32 -19.47 13.18
C ALA A 91 -10.18 -18.02 12.70
N LEU A 92 -11.04 -17.52 11.81
CA LEU A 92 -11.01 -16.13 11.36
C LEU A 92 -11.44 -15.17 12.46
N ILE A 93 -12.55 -15.46 13.16
CA ILE A 93 -13.01 -14.67 14.31
C ILE A 93 -12.00 -14.78 15.46
N GLY A 94 -11.51 -15.99 15.70
CA GLY A 94 -10.47 -16.29 16.67
C GLY A 94 -9.20 -15.50 16.39
N ASN A 95 -8.69 -15.51 15.15
CA ASN A 95 -7.54 -14.72 14.74
C ASN A 95 -7.83 -13.21 14.78
N ALA A 96 -9.02 -12.77 14.39
CA ALA A 96 -9.39 -11.36 14.45
C ALA A 96 -9.40 -10.80 15.89
N ILE A 97 -9.61 -11.66 16.90
CA ILE A 97 -9.52 -11.30 18.32
C ILE A 97 -8.11 -11.57 18.87
N LEU A 98 -7.56 -12.74 18.57
CA LEU A 98 -6.28 -13.22 19.08
C LEU A 98 -5.12 -12.39 18.56
N ILE A 99 -5.13 -11.97 17.29
CA ILE A 99 -4.05 -11.18 16.70
C ILE A 99 -3.94 -9.81 17.41
N PRO A 100 -5.01 -9.00 17.55
CA PRO A 100 -4.93 -7.75 18.30
C PRO A 100 -4.54 -7.95 19.77
N VAL A 101 -5.07 -8.99 20.43
CA VAL A 101 -4.74 -9.29 21.83
C VAL A 101 -3.27 -9.70 21.96
N ALA A 102 -2.78 -10.59 21.11
CA ALA A 102 -1.38 -11.01 21.09
C ALA A 102 -0.46 -9.84 20.76
N LEU A 103 -0.81 -9.01 19.77
CA LEU A 103 -0.10 -7.76 19.47
C LEU A 103 -0.06 -6.82 20.68
N PHE A 104 -1.19 -6.65 21.37
CA PHE A 104 -1.28 -5.82 22.55
C PHE A 104 -0.34 -6.30 23.66
N TYR A 105 -0.38 -7.59 24.01
CA TYR A 105 0.51 -8.17 25.01
C TYR A 105 1.98 -8.12 24.57
N LEU A 106 2.28 -8.44 23.31
CA LEU A 106 3.63 -8.40 22.76
C LEU A 106 4.21 -6.99 22.75
N LEU A 107 3.39 -5.97 22.48
CA LEU A 107 3.80 -4.57 22.55
C LEU A 107 3.90 -4.07 23.98
N MET A 108 3.01 -4.50 24.88
CA MET A 108 3.06 -4.15 26.30
C MET A 108 4.32 -4.72 26.98
N ASP A 109 4.70 -5.94 26.64
CA ASP A 109 5.91 -6.61 27.17
C ASP A 109 7.14 -6.46 26.25
N TRP A 110 7.08 -5.58 25.25
CA TRP A 110 8.14 -5.41 24.25
C TRP A 110 9.50 -5.11 24.88
N SER A 111 9.55 -4.21 25.87
CA SER A 111 10.79 -3.84 26.58
C SER A 111 11.44 -5.06 27.24
N ARG A 112 10.64 -5.88 27.93
CA ARG A 112 11.11 -7.11 28.60
C ARG A 112 11.60 -8.13 27.58
N PHE A 113 10.90 -8.28 26.46
CA PHE A 113 11.28 -9.20 25.39
C PHE A 113 12.62 -8.79 24.75
N VAL A 114 12.81 -7.50 24.49
CA VAL A 114 14.07 -6.95 23.94
C VAL A 114 15.21 -7.10 24.94
N GLU A 115 14.99 -6.87 26.24
CA GLU A 115 16.02 -7.09 27.28
C GLU A 115 16.47 -8.56 27.37
N GLN A 116 15.52 -9.50 27.30
CA GLN A 116 15.82 -10.93 27.31
C GLN A 116 16.63 -11.37 26.08
N LEU A 117 16.25 -10.90 24.89
CA LEU A 117 17.03 -11.13 23.67
C LEU A 117 18.40 -10.45 23.75
N GLY A 118 18.47 -9.25 24.34
CA GLY A 118 19.71 -8.50 24.55
C GLY A 118 20.69 -9.22 25.49
N ALA A 119 20.19 -9.99 26.46
CA ALA A 119 21.02 -10.80 27.35
C ALA A 119 21.75 -11.95 26.63
N LEU A 120 21.26 -12.38 25.46
CA LEU A 120 21.92 -13.40 24.62
C LEU A 120 23.11 -12.83 23.82
N ILE A 121 23.26 -11.50 23.77
CA ILE A 121 24.31 -10.83 23.01
C ILE A 121 25.63 -10.87 23.81
N PRO A 122 26.75 -11.35 23.23
CA PRO A 122 28.06 -11.31 23.88
C PRO A 122 28.45 -9.88 24.25
N GLY A 123 29.00 -9.67 25.46
CA GLY A 123 29.30 -8.32 25.99
C GLY A 123 30.15 -7.45 25.07
N ARG A 124 31.09 -8.03 24.32
CA ARG A 124 31.92 -7.34 23.30
C ARG A 124 31.13 -6.72 22.14
N MET A 125 29.96 -7.26 21.80
CA MET A 125 29.12 -6.80 20.69
C MET A 125 27.94 -5.94 21.18
N ARG A 126 27.69 -5.87 22.49
CA ARG A 126 26.52 -5.21 23.08
C ARG A 126 26.40 -3.75 22.66
N GLY A 127 27.49 -2.98 22.77
CA GLY A 127 27.50 -1.58 22.33
C GLY A 127 27.29 -1.41 20.82
N ALA A 128 27.76 -2.34 19.99
CA ALA A 128 27.54 -2.26 18.54
C ALA A 128 26.08 -2.55 18.16
N THR A 129 25.46 -3.53 18.84
CA THR A 129 24.07 -3.93 18.63
C THR A 129 23.07 -2.91 19.20
N ASP A 130 23.32 -2.38 20.39
CA ASP A 130 22.45 -1.35 20.99
C ASP A 130 22.39 -0.10 20.12
N ASN A 131 23.55 0.35 19.60
CA ASN A 131 23.60 1.46 18.65
C ASN A 131 22.84 1.17 17.35
N PHE A 132 22.91 -0.06 16.83
CA PHE A 132 22.15 -0.46 15.64
C PHE A 132 20.64 -0.40 15.89
N PHE A 133 20.16 -0.94 17.02
CA PHE A 133 18.74 -0.89 17.36
C PHE A 133 18.24 0.54 17.56
N GLN A 134 19.02 1.41 18.19
CA GLN A 134 18.66 2.83 18.35
C GLN A 134 18.58 3.55 17.00
N GLU A 135 19.52 3.30 16.09
CA GLU A 135 19.51 3.90 14.75
C GLU A 135 18.34 3.37 13.91
N ALA A 136 18.08 2.06 13.95
CA ALA A 136 16.94 1.45 13.28
C ALA A 136 15.60 1.98 13.80
N ASP A 137 15.43 2.07 15.12
CA ASP A 137 14.23 2.61 15.76
C ASP A 137 14.01 4.09 15.39
N ALA A 138 15.07 4.90 15.40
CA ALA A 138 14.99 6.30 15.00
C ALA A 138 14.58 6.45 13.52
N VAL A 139 15.14 5.66 12.61
CA VAL A 139 14.80 5.69 11.18
C VAL A 139 13.35 5.24 10.97
N LEU A 140 12.94 4.14 11.60
CA LEU A 140 11.57 3.61 11.49
C LEU A 140 10.54 4.58 12.07
N GLY A 141 10.79 5.13 13.26
CA GLY A 141 9.90 6.08 13.92
C GLY A 141 9.69 7.36 13.11
N GLN A 142 10.77 7.89 12.51
CA GLN A 142 10.68 9.05 11.62
C GLN A 142 9.93 8.72 10.33
N TYR A 143 10.22 7.58 9.72
CA TYR A 143 9.50 7.12 8.53
C TYR A 143 8.00 6.98 8.78
N LEU A 144 7.61 6.26 9.84
CA LEU A 144 6.21 6.03 10.16
C LEU A 144 5.46 7.32 10.47
N ARG A 145 6.06 8.24 11.25
CA ARG A 145 5.44 9.55 11.52
C ARG A 145 5.29 10.38 10.26
N GLY A 146 6.31 10.40 9.41
CA GLY A 146 6.28 11.08 8.11
C GLY A 146 5.18 10.52 7.20
N GLN A 147 5.15 9.19 7.05
CA GLN A 147 4.19 8.51 6.20
C GLN A 147 2.74 8.69 6.67
N LEU A 148 2.49 8.64 7.98
CA LEU A 148 1.15 8.91 8.53
C LEU A 148 0.67 10.34 8.22
N LEU A 149 1.56 11.33 8.27
CA LEU A 149 1.23 12.70 7.89
C LEU A 149 0.96 12.81 6.38
N VAL A 150 1.77 12.17 5.55
CA VAL A 150 1.55 12.11 4.09
C VAL A 150 0.18 11.48 3.79
N MET A 151 -0.14 10.35 4.41
CA MET A 151 -1.42 9.65 4.24
C MET A 151 -2.60 10.54 4.63
N ALA A 152 -2.51 11.24 5.77
CA ALA A 152 -3.57 12.14 6.24
C ALA A 152 -3.77 13.33 5.29
N ILE A 153 -2.68 13.97 4.86
CA ILE A 153 -2.72 15.10 3.93
C ILE A 153 -3.31 14.66 2.58
N LEU A 154 -2.85 13.53 2.04
CA LEU A 154 -3.33 13.02 0.75
C LEU A 154 -4.77 12.52 0.82
N ALA A 155 -5.19 11.92 1.93
CA ALA A 155 -6.60 11.53 2.12
C ALA A 155 -7.52 12.74 2.03
N VAL A 156 -7.19 13.83 2.73
CA VAL A 156 -7.95 15.08 2.65
C VAL A 156 -7.88 15.68 1.26
N TYR A 157 -6.68 15.75 0.67
CA TYR A 157 -6.48 16.33 -0.67
C TYR A 157 -7.30 15.60 -1.74
N TYR A 158 -7.21 14.27 -1.81
CA TYR A 158 -7.94 13.51 -2.82
C TYR A 158 -9.45 13.55 -2.58
N SER A 159 -9.91 13.47 -1.33
CA SER A 159 -11.34 13.56 -1.03
C SER A 159 -11.91 14.93 -1.39
N VAL A 160 -11.24 16.02 -1.04
CA VAL A 160 -11.67 17.37 -1.39
C VAL A 160 -11.56 17.60 -2.90
N GLY A 161 -10.44 17.18 -3.51
CA GLY A 161 -10.20 17.32 -4.94
C GLY A 161 -11.28 16.64 -5.78
N LEU A 162 -11.63 15.39 -5.46
CA LEU A 162 -12.71 14.68 -6.15
C LEU A 162 -14.09 15.27 -5.85
N ALA A 163 -14.34 15.72 -4.61
CA ALA A 163 -15.62 16.31 -4.23
C ALA A 163 -15.88 17.65 -4.94
N LEU A 164 -14.84 18.44 -5.21
CA LEU A 164 -14.94 19.69 -5.97
C LEU A 164 -15.37 19.47 -7.43
N PHE A 165 -15.10 18.29 -7.99
CA PHE A 165 -15.62 17.89 -9.30
C PHE A 165 -17.02 17.26 -9.23
N GLY A 166 -17.59 17.13 -8.02
CA GLY A 166 -18.94 16.62 -7.82
C GLY A 166 -19.05 15.10 -7.87
N LEU A 167 -17.97 14.37 -7.59
CA LEU A 167 -18.00 12.90 -7.53
C LEU A 167 -18.64 12.43 -6.20
N ASP A 168 -19.73 11.67 -6.25
CA ASP A 168 -20.44 11.15 -5.08
C ASP A 168 -19.54 10.26 -4.20
N LEU A 169 -18.69 9.44 -4.83
CA LEU A 169 -17.74 8.57 -4.16
C LEU A 169 -16.40 9.26 -3.82
N ALA A 170 -16.33 10.59 -3.86
CA ALA A 170 -15.11 11.35 -3.59
C ALA A 170 -14.47 11.04 -2.23
N LEU A 171 -15.27 11.01 -1.16
CA LEU A 171 -14.77 10.75 0.19
C LEU A 171 -14.15 9.34 0.32
N PRO A 172 -14.87 8.24 0.05
CA PRO A 172 -14.31 6.89 0.19
C PRO A 172 -13.11 6.66 -0.73
N ILE A 173 -13.16 7.12 -1.99
CA ILE A 173 -12.05 6.94 -2.94
C ILE A 173 -10.84 7.77 -2.51
N GLY A 174 -11.05 9.03 -2.09
CA GLY A 174 -9.97 9.91 -1.67
C GLY A 174 -9.28 9.43 -0.39
N VAL A 175 -10.06 9.02 0.62
CA VAL A 175 -9.51 8.43 1.85
C VAL A 175 -8.77 7.14 1.54
N PHE A 176 -9.35 6.24 0.74
CA PHE A 176 -8.68 5.01 0.34
C PHE A 176 -7.36 5.30 -0.40
N THR A 177 -7.37 6.21 -1.37
CA THR A 177 -6.18 6.58 -2.15
C THR A 177 -5.08 7.14 -1.24
N GLY A 178 -5.44 8.06 -0.33
CA GLY A 178 -4.50 8.65 0.62
C GLY A 178 -3.93 7.64 1.60
N LEU A 179 -4.72 6.68 2.08
CA LEU A 179 -4.24 5.62 2.95
C LEU A 179 -3.39 4.58 2.19
N ALA A 180 -3.81 4.20 0.98
CA ALA A 180 -3.13 3.19 0.18
C ALA A 180 -1.73 3.65 -0.25
N ILE A 181 -1.46 4.97 -0.25
CA ILE A 181 -0.13 5.56 -0.51
C ILE A 181 0.96 5.04 0.45
N PHE A 182 0.57 4.42 1.58
CA PHE A 182 1.48 3.67 2.45
C PHE A 182 2.37 2.70 1.65
N VAL A 183 1.84 2.12 0.57
CA VAL A 183 2.62 1.39 -0.43
C VAL A 183 2.85 2.31 -1.63
N PRO A 184 4.09 2.80 -1.84
CA PRO A 184 4.40 3.70 -2.94
C PRO A 184 4.03 3.11 -4.29
N TYR A 185 3.57 3.95 -5.22
CA TYR A 185 3.11 3.62 -6.57
C TYR A 185 1.84 2.75 -6.63
N VAL A 186 1.73 1.73 -5.77
CA VAL A 186 0.57 0.82 -5.71
C VAL A 186 -0.65 1.59 -5.23
N GLY A 187 -0.54 2.36 -4.14
CA GLY A 187 -1.66 3.13 -3.61
C GLY A 187 -2.22 4.13 -4.60
N PHE A 188 -1.33 4.92 -5.20
CA PHE A 188 -1.68 5.85 -6.26
C PHE A 188 -2.34 5.15 -7.45
N GLY A 189 -1.73 4.05 -7.94
CA GLY A 189 -2.24 3.32 -9.10
C GLY A 189 -3.63 2.73 -8.87
N ILE A 190 -3.88 2.11 -7.71
CA ILE A 190 -5.20 1.57 -7.39
C ILE A 190 -6.20 2.72 -7.25
N GLY A 191 -5.87 3.77 -6.47
CA GLY A 191 -6.76 4.92 -6.29
C GLY A 191 -7.12 5.61 -7.61
N LEU A 192 -6.15 5.77 -8.50
CA LEU A 192 -6.34 6.32 -9.84
C LEU A 192 -7.35 5.50 -10.64
N VAL A 193 -7.20 4.17 -10.63
CA VAL A 193 -8.14 3.26 -11.28
C VAL A 193 -9.53 3.40 -10.66
N LEU A 194 -9.65 3.45 -9.33
CA LEU A 194 -10.94 3.65 -8.64
C LEU A 194 -11.62 4.94 -9.08
N ALA A 195 -10.88 6.06 -9.11
CA ALA A 195 -11.41 7.37 -9.47
C ALA A 195 -11.82 7.45 -10.95
N ILE A 196 -11.05 6.84 -11.85
CA ILE A 196 -11.43 6.73 -13.27
C ILE A 196 -12.73 5.94 -13.38
N LEU A 197 -12.80 4.76 -12.77
CA LEU A 197 -13.99 3.90 -12.88
C LEU A 197 -15.24 4.57 -12.30
N ALA A 198 -15.15 5.14 -11.09
CA ALA A 198 -16.25 5.87 -10.47
C ALA A 198 -16.69 7.07 -11.32
N GLY A 199 -15.73 7.90 -11.75
CA GLY A 199 -16.05 9.05 -12.58
C GLY A 199 -16.60 8.67 -13.96
N LEU A 200 -16.22 7.53 -14.53
CA LEU A 200 -16.82 7.03 -15.77
C LEU A 200 -18.28 6.63 -15.56
N LEU A 201 -18.61 5.97 -14.45
CA LEU A 201 -20.00 5.59 -14.17
C LEU A 201 -20.89 6.81 -13.95
N GLU A 202 -20.38 7.79 -13.21
CA GLU A 202 -21.16 8.93 -12.74
C GLU A 202 -21.29 10.03 -13.81
N PHE A 203 -20.17 10.35 -14.48
CA PHE A 203 -20.16 11.44 -15.46
C PHE A 203 -20.46 11.00 -16.88
N SER A 204 -20.33 9.71 -17.24
CA SER A 204 -20.66 9.27 -18.62
C SER A 204 -22.13 9.50 -18.98
N ALA A 205 -23.05 9.45 -18.01
CA ALA A 205 -24.47 9.68 -18.25
C ALA A 205 -24.87 11.17 -18.18
N SER A 206 -24.15 11.98 -17.40
CA SER A 206 -24.52 13.37 -17.09
C SER A 206 -23.71 14.41 -17.85
N SER A 207 -22.38 14.39 -17.67
CA SER A 207 -21.46 15.49 -18.02
C SER A 207 -20.46 15.10 -19.11
N GLY A 208 -20.54 13.88 -19.63
CA GLY A 208 -19.65 13.32 -20.63
C GLY A 208 -18.31 12.83 -20.07
N VAL A 209 -17.72 11.87 -20.79
CA VAL A 209 -16.49 11.15 -20.40
C VAL A 209 -15.27 12.07 -20.28
N MET A 210 -15.26 13.19 -20.99
CA MET A 210 -14.17 14.18 -20.94
C MET A 210 -14.00 14.76 -19.53
N THR A 211 -15.10 14.96 -18.80
CA THR A 211 -15.08 15.50 -17.43
C THR A 211 -14.33 14.57 -16.48
N THR A 212 -14.49 13.25 -16.62
CA THR A 212 -13.75 12.25 -15.86
C THR A 212 -12.25 12.35 -16.11
N PHE A 213 -11.83 12.46 -17.37
CA PHE A 213 -10.41 12.56 -17.71
C PHE A 213 -9.79 13.85 -17.18
N ILE A 214 -10.50 14.98 -17.27
CA ILE A 214 -10.04 16.26 -16.72
C ILE A 214 -9.93 16.17 -15.19
N MET A 215 -10.96 15.66 -14.51
CA MET A 215 -10.96 15.48 -13.06
C MET A 215 -9.74 14.66 -12.62
N VAL A 216 -9.54 13.50 -13.23
CA VAL A 216 -8.45 12.60 -12.86
C VAL A 216 -7.10 13.22 -13.19
N ALA A 217 -6.92 13.79 -14.38
CA ALA A 217 -5.66 14.43 -14.77
C ALA A 217 -5.29 15.58 -13.83
N VAL A 218 -6.27 16.40 -13.41
CA VAL A 218 -6.03 17.52 -12.49
C VAL A 218 -5.77 17.00 -11.08
N VAL A 219 -6.69 16.22 -10.50
CA VAL A 219 -6.61 15.80 -9.10
C VAL A 219 -5.41 14.88 -8.87
N TYR A 220 -5.25 13.83 -9.69
CA TYR A 220 -4.14 12.88 -9.54
C TYR A 220 -2.83 13.41 -10.12
N GLY A 221 -2.86 14.21 -11.19
CA GLY A 221 -1.64 14.82 -11.72
C GLY A 221 -1.03 15.83 -10.75
N VAL A 222 -1.84 16.77 -10.24
CA VAL A 222 -1.38 17.72 -9.22
C VAL A 222 -1.06 17.01 -7.91
N GLY A 223 -1.85 15.99 -7.53
CA GLY A 223 -1.60 15.18 -6.34
C GLY A 223 -0.24 14.48 -6.39
N GLN A 224 0.09 13.86 -7.53
CA GLN A 224 1.38 13.21 -7.75
C GLN A 224 2.55 14.20 -7.68
N LEU A 225 2.38 15.42 -8.22
CA LEU A 225 3.41 16.46 -8.14
C LEU A 225 3.61 16.94 -6.70
N ILE A 226 2.52 17.20 -5.97
CA ILE A 226 2.57 17.58 -4.55
C ILE A 226 3.24 16.47 -3.74
N GLU A 227 2.85 15.22 -3.97
CA GLU A 227 3.41 14.06 -3.28
C GLU A 227 4.91 13.92 -3.56
N SER A 228 5.30 13.86 -4.84
CA SER A 228 6.68 13.55 -5.23
C SER A 228 7.66 14.70 -4.98
N LEU A 229 7.23 15.96 -5.16
CA LEU A 229 8.11 17.13 -5.08
C LEU A 229 8.08 17.81 -3.72
N ILE A 230 6.99 17.69 -2.96
CA ILE A 230 6.81 18.45 -1.70
C ILE A 230 6.70 17.51 -0.51
N LEU A 231 5.68 16.63 -0.50
CA LEU A 231 5.36 15.83 0.69
C LEU A 231 6.42 14.77 0.97
N THR A 232 6.76 13.96 -0.03
CA THR A 232 7.73 12.88 0.11
C THR A 232 9.08 13.43 0.57
N PRO A 233 9.74 14.41 -0.08
CA PRO A 233 11.03 14.90 0.38
C PRO A 233 10.97 15.56 1.77
N ARG A 234 9.93 16.36 2.07
CA ARG A 234 9.84 17.07 3.35
C ARG A 234 9.44 16.20 4.54
N LEU A 235 8.61 15.18 4.31
CA LEU A 235 8.04 14.37 5.39
C LEU A 235 8.73 13.00 5.52
N VAL A 236 9.27 12.46 4.43
CA VAL A 236 9.79 11.07 4.35
C VAL A 236 11.25 11.00 3.86
N GLY A 237 11.61 11.82 2.87
CA GLY A 237 12.72 11.59 1.94
C GLY A 237 14.12 11.83 2.48
N GLU A 238 14.31 12.72 3.46
CA GLU A 238 15.64 12.92 4.07
C GLU A 238 16.06 11.77 5.02
N ARG A 239 15.13 10.90 5.42
CA ARG A 239 15.33 10.01 6.58
C ARG A 239 15.78 8.59 6.21
N ILE A 240 15.44 8.10 5.00
CA ILE A 240 15.72 6.71 4.60
C ILE A 240 16.86 6.59 3.59
N GLY A 241 17.05 7.60 2.71
CA GLY A 241 18.15 7.61 1.74
C GLY A 241 18.13 6.46 0.71
N LEU A 242 16.96 5.86 0.45
CA LEU A 242 16.79 4.83 -0.57
C LEU A 242 16.58 5.47 -1.95
N HIS A 243 17.32 5.00 -2.94
CA HIS A 243 17.09 5.36 -4.33
C HIS A 243 15.73 4.80 -4.80
N PRO A 244 14.93 5.49 -5.64
CA PRO A 244 13.63 4.99 -6.11
C PRO A 244 13.67 3.58 -6.68
N LEU A 245 14.75 3.23 -7.37
CA LEU A 245 14.98 1.89 -7.90
C LEU A 245 15.08 0.81 -6.79
N ALA A 246 15.73 1.14 -5.67
CA ALA A 246 15.82 0.23 -4.52
C ALA A 246 14.45 -0.01 -3.88
N VAL A 247 13.56 0.99 -3.90
CA VAL A 247 12.17 0.85 -3.44
C VAL A 247 11.41 -0.15 -4.32
N ILE A 248 11.52 -0.04 -5.64
CA ILE A 248 10.89 -0.98 -6.58
C ILE A 248 11.43 -2.40 -6.36
N PHE A 249 12.75 -2.57 -6.26
CA PHE A 249 13.35 -3.88 -5.98
C PHE A 249 12.91 -4.46 -4.64
N ALA A 250 12.81 -3.64 -3.59
CA ALA A 250 12.31 -4.08 -2.30
C ALA A 250 10.87 -4.58 -2.41
N LEU A 251 9.98 -3.82 -3.05
CA LEU A 251 8.58 -4.21 -3.23
C LEU A 251 8.46 -5.54 -3.99
N LEU A 252 9.26 -5.74 -5.04
CA LEU A 252 9.29 -6.99 -5.80
C LEU A 252 9.86 -8.15 -4.98
N ALA A 253 11.00 -7.95 -4.31
CA ALA A 253 11.67 -8.99 -3.54
C ALA A 253 10.83 -9.43 -2.34
N PHE A 254 10.38 -8.49 -1.51
CA PHE A 254 9.53 -8.81 -0.36
C PHE A 254 8.14 -9.30 -0.81
N GLY A 255 7.60 -8.75 -1.91
CA GLY A 255 6.35 -9.22 -2.49
C GLY A 255 6.42 -10.67 -2.98
N GLN A 256 7.55 -11.10 -3.53
CA GLN A 256 7.75 -12.48 -3.95
C GLN A 256 8.02 -13.43 -2.76
N LEU A 257 8.72 -12.96 -1.73
CA LEU A 257 9.06 -13.76 -0.55
C LEU A 257 7.89 -13.96 0.42
N PHE A 258 7.11 -12.90 0.66
CA PHE A 258 6.09 -12.86 1.72
C PHE A 258 4.71 -12.42 1.19
N GLY A 259 4.52 -12.37 -0.12
CA GLY A 259 3.26 -11.96 -0.74
C GLY A 259 2.89 -10.51 -0.42
N PHE A 260 1.59 -10.24 -0.29
CA PHE A 260 1.08 -8.90 0.02
C PHE A 260 1.63 -8.32 1.34
N ILE A 261 1.81 -9.16 2.36
CA ILE A 261 2.40 -8.74 3.64
C ILE A 261 3.82 -8.21 3.41
N GLY A 262 4.59 -8.89 2.55
CA GLY A 262 5.92 -8.44 2.15
C GLY A 262 5.93 -7.04 1.53
N ILE A 263 4.97 -6.75 0.66
CA ILE A 263 4.82 -5.44 0.01
C ILE A 263 4.58 -4.35 1.08
N LEU A 264 3.73 -4.60 2.07
CA LEU A 264 3.44 -3.64 3.15
C LEU A 264 4.68 -3.33 4.00
N ILE A 265 5.49 -4.34 4.31
CA ILE A 265 6.67 -4.17 5.17
C ILE A 265 7.95 -3.84 4.39
N ALA A 266 7.90 -3.80 3.05
CA ALA A 266 9.07 -3.71 2.20
C ALA A 266 9.93 -2.48 2.50
N LEU A 267 9.32 -1.29 2.62
CA LEU A 267 10.04 -0.04 2.90
C LEU A 267 10.64 -0.02 4.31
N PRO A 268 9.88 -0.28 5.40
CA PRO A 268 10.44 -0.40 6.74
C PRO A 268 11.57 -1.42 6.82
N ALA A 269 11.39 -2.61 6.26
CA ALA A 269 12.40 -3.67 6.28
C ALA A 269 13.66 -3.25 5.51
N SER A 270 13.49 -2.60 4.35
CA SER A 270 14.61 -2.11 3.54
C SER A 270 15.37 -0.98 4.23
N ALA A 271 14.70 -0.12 4.99
CA ALA A 271 15.34 0.90 5.81
C ALA A 271 16.25 0.27 6.87
N VAL A 272 15.75 -0.72 7.61
CA VAL A 272 16.55 -1.45 8.63
C VAL A 272 17.72 -2.21 7.99
N LEU A 273 17.48 -2.87 6.85
CA LEU A 273 18.53 -3.55 6.10
C LEU A 273 19.61 -2.58 5.64
N LEU A 274 19.24 -1.37 5.18
CA LEU A 274 20.20 -0.36 4.75
C LEU A 274 21.09 0.12 5.90
N VAL A 275 20.52 0.32 7.10
CA VAL A 275 21.29 0.64 8.32
C VAL A 275 22.29 -0.49 8.62
N GLY A 276 21.83 -1.74 8.53
CA GLY A 276 22.69 -2.92 8.72
C GLY A 276 23.84 -2.98 7.72
N ILE A 277 23.55 -2.79 6.43
CA ILE A 277 24.56 -2.80 5.35
C ILE A 277 25.57 -1.67 5.54
N ARG A 278 25.13 -0.46 5.89
CA ARG A 278 26.03 0.67 6.16
C ARG A 278 26.98 0.37 7.31
N ARG A 279 26.47 -0.24 8.39
CA ARG A 279 27.28 -0.63 9.54
C ARG A 279 28.25 -1.76 9.23
N ILE A 280 27.83 -2.79 8.48
CA ILE A 280 28.72 -3.86 8.01
C ILE A 280 29.83 -3.29 7.13
N LYS A 281 29.49 -2.39 6.20
CA LYS A 281 30.47 -1.72 5.34
C LYS A 281 31.48 -0.91 6.17
N ALA A 282 31.02 -0.12 7.12
CA ALA A 282 31.91 0.65 8.01
C ALA A 282 32.83 -0.27 8.82
N GLY A 283 32.28 -1.36 9.37
CA GLY A 283 33.04 -2.38 10.09
C GLY A 283 34.10 -3.04 9.21
N TYR A 284 33.75 -3.43 7.98
CA TYR A 284 34.67 -4.03 7.02
C TYR A 284 35.81 -3.07 6.63
N LEU A 285 35.49 -1.81 6.32
CA LEU A 285 36.50 -0.80 5.96
C LEU A 285 37.45 -0.47 7.13
N SER A 286 36.97 -0.58 8.36
CA SER A 286 37.79 -0.40 9.57
C SER A 286 38.55 -1.66 10.00
N SER A 287 38.30 -2.80 9.36
CA SER A 287 38.90 -4.08 9.77
C SER A 287 40.30 -4.25 9.21
N GLY A 288 41.15 -4.97 9.95
CA GLY A 288 42.51 -5.33 9.50
C GLY A 288 42.53 -6.04 8.13
N LEU A 289 41.45 -6.78 7.81
CA LEU A 289 41.25 -7.42 6.51
C LEU A 289 41.21 -6.45 5.33
N TYR A 290 40.74 -5.21 5.54
CA TYR A 290 40.69 -4.18 4.50
C TYR A 290 41.90 -3.24 4.55
N THR A 291 42.37 -2.88 5.75
CA THR A 291 43.52 -1.99 5.90
C THR A 291 44.87 -2.68 5.70
N GLY A 292 44.88 -3.99 5.41
CA GLY A 292 46.09 -4.75 5.08
C GLY A 292 47.05 -4.96 6.26
N GLY A 293 46.50 -5.09 7.48
CA GLY A 293 47.25 -5.31 8.72
C GLY A 293 47.29 -6.78 9.11
#